data_AF-A0A4Y8UHQ4-F1
#
_entry.id   AF-A0A4Y8UHQ4-F1
#
_cell.length_a   1.000
_cell.length_b   1.000
_cell.length_c   1.000
_cell.angle_alpha   90.00
_cell.angle_beta   90.00
_cell.angle_gamma   90.00
#
_symmetry.space_group_name_H-M   'P 1'
#
loop_
_entity.id
_entity.type
_entity.pdbx_description
1 polymer ?
#
loop_
_entity_poly.entity_id
_entity_poly.type
_entity_poly.pdbx_seq_one_letter_code
_entity_poly.pdbx_strand_id
1 'polypeptide(L)'
;MPPLRRRPDVRPAVPSPGAARPRPVAHRAALPTVLAAVTLLVSAACASDADAGVDPSAADWPAAVSPAEADGDVWAVWTAVDASADAEALAAEVARLDQQGYDVEPVDPACQEGAHEQLAALTGIAEPVAVGVLFASEEDAGVFDTRDEGTTVSVTSGAWTC
;
A
#
# COMPACT_ATOMS: atom_id res chain seq x y z
N MET A 1 23.59 -62.08 -19.09
CA MET A 1 24.32 -61.86 -20.37
C MET A 1 23.79 -60.60 -21.04
N PRO A 2 24.66 -59.78 -21.66
CA PRO A 2 24.52 -58.35 -22.02
C PRO A 2 23.93 -58.20 -23.46
N PRO A 3 23.78 -57.00 -24.12
CA PRO A 3 24.51 -55.75 -23.91
C PRO A 3 23.79 -54.38 -24.12
N LEU A 4 24.53 -53.37 -23.63
CA LEU A 4 24.61 -51.96 -24.02
C LEU A 4 24.28 -51.62 -25.50
N ARG A 5 23.51 -50.53 -25.70
CA ARG A 5 23.64 -49.51 -26.77
C ARG A 5 23.12 -48.20 -26.16
N ARG A 6 23.85 -47.10 -25.88
CA ARG A 6 24.87 -46.28 -26.57
C ARG A 6 24.41 -45.67 -27.91
N ARG A 7 24.37 -44.32 -27.87
CA ARG A 7 24.54 -43.30 -28.93
C ARG A 7 23.25 -42.67 -29.51
N PRO A 8 23.35 -41.52 -30.22
CA PRO A 8 23.80 -40.20 -29.75
C PRO A 8 22.89 -39.06 -30.33
N ASP A 9 23.23 -37.80 -30.04
CA ASP A 9 23.02 -36.59 -30.85
C ASP A 9 21.74 -36.41 -31.68
N VAL A 10 20.92 -35.41 -31.31
CA VAL A 10 20.56 -34.29 -32.22
C VAL A 10 20.33 -33.01 -31.39
N ARG A 11 21.31 -32.11 -31.37
CA ARG A 11 21.07 -30.65 -31.44
C ARG A 11 21.15 -30.24 -32.92
N PRO A 12 20.78 -29.03 -33.36
CA PRO A 12 19.79 -28.05 -32.90
C PRO A 12 18.83 -27.59 -34.03
N ALA A 13 17.69 -26.97 -33.72
CA ALA A 13 16.94 -26.15 -34.67
C ALA A 13 16.49 -24.87 -33.95
N VAL A 14 17.37 -23.86 -33.98
CA VAL A 14 17.22 -22.55 -34.65
C VAL A 14 16.06 -21.68 -34.11
N PRO A 15 16.38 -20.50 -33.55
CA PRO A 15 15.39 -19.54 -33.08
C PRO A 15 14.64 -18.91 -34.26
N SER A 16 13.34 -18.67 -34.08
CA SER A 16 12.57 -17.78 -34.95
C SER A 16 12.72 -16.34 -34.48
N PRO A 17 13.37 -15.44 -35.26
CA PRO A 17 13.25 -14.01 -35.04
C PRO A 17 11.95 -13.53 -35.69
N GLY A 18 10.85 -13.64 -34.96
CA GLY A 18 9.59 -12.98 -35.29
C GLY A 18 9.73 -11.48 -35.03
N ALA A 19 10.13 -10.75 -36.07
CA ALA A 19 10.21 -9.30 -36.09
C ALA A 19 8.82 -8.67 -35.83
N ALA A 20 8.66 -8.02 -34.68
CA ALA A 20 7.63 -7.00 -34.48
C ALA A 20 8.32 -5.70 -34.05
N ARG A 21 8.71 -4.90 -35.04
CA ARG A 21 9.11 -3.50 -34.84
C ARG A 21 7.88 -2.59 -34.94
N PRO A 22 7.96 -1.39 -34.36
CA PRO A 22 6.88 -0.74 -33.60
C PRO A 22 5.87 -0.04 -34.49
N ARG A 23 4.61 0.05 -34.00
CA ARG A 23 3.62 0.99 -34.52
C ARG A 23 3.63 2.26 -33.65
N PRO A 24 4.27 3.36 -34.09
CA PRO A 24 4.05 4.66 -33.49
C PRO A 24 2.69 5.19 -33.98
N VAL A 25 1.71 5.27 -33.08
CA VAL A 25 0.49 6.03 -33.34
C VAL A 25 0.82 7.50 -33.08
N ALA A 26 0.81 8.26 -34.17
CA ALA A 26 1.06 9.69 -34.17
C ALA A 26 -0.17 10.45 -33.64
N HIS A 27 -0.02 11.12 -32.50
CA HIS A 27 -0.91 12.22 -32.10
C HIS A 27 -0.23 13.56 -32.43
N ARG A 28 -0.53 14.09 -33.62
CA ARG A 28 -0.49 15.54 -33.94
C ARG A 28 -1.77 16.15 -33.34
N ALA A 29 -1.88 17.39 -32.85
CA ALA A 29 -1.04 18.58 -32.85
C ALA A 29 -1.50 19.44 -31.63
N ALA A 30 -0.57 20.04 -30.89
CA ALA A 30 -0.32 21.49 -30.84
C ALA A 30 -1.53 22.39 -30.52
N LEU A 31 -1.49 23.03 -29.34
CA LEU A 31 -1.72 24.47 -29.19
C LEU A 31 -0.89 24.99 -27.99
N PRO A 32 -0.08 26.04 -28.17
CA PRO A 32 0.65 26.71 -27.10
C PRO A 32 -0.21 27.85 -26.51
N THR A 33 -0.39 27.87 -25.19
CA THR A 33 -0.95 29.05 -24.51
C THR A 33 0.11 29.66 -23.62
N VAL A 34 0.57 30.81 -24.06
CA VAL A 34 1.64 31.63 -23.50
C VAL A 34 1.02 32.69 -22.58
N LEU A 35 1.64 32.86 -21.40
CA LEU A 35 1.63 34.01 -20.48
C LEU A 35 0.31 34.51 -19.86
N ALA A 36 0.26 34.42 -18.53
CA ALA A 36 0.15 35.63 -17.71
C ALA A 36 1.01 35.46 -16.44
N ALA A 37 2.17 36.11 -16.46
CA ALA A 37 3.01 36.31 -15.29
C ALA A 37 2.36 37.35 -14.38
N VAL A 38 2.11 37.01 -13.12
CA VAL A 38 1.94 38.01 -12.06
C VAL A 38 3.20 37.96 -11.21
N THR A 39 4.14 38.83 -11.59
CA THR A 39 5.30 39.19 -10.80
C THR A 39 4.85 40.06 -9.63
N LEU A 40 4.88 39.52 -8.42
CA LEU A 40 5.00 40.32 -7.20
C LEU A 40 6.39 40.05 -6.62
N LEU A 41 7.37 40.80 -7.14
CA LEU A 41 8.74 40.83 -6.61
C LEU A 41 8.86 41.92 -5.52
N VAL A 42 9.33 41.46 -4.36
CA VAL A 42 10.40 42.06 -3.53
C VAL A 42 10.06 43.16 -2.53
N SER A 43 10.23 42.80 -1.25
CA SER A 43 11.08 43.50 -0.26
C SER A 43 11.39 42.52 0.89
N ALA A 44 12.45 41.71 0.80
CA ALA A 44 13.75 42.00 1.40
C ALA A 44 13.73 42.23 2.93
N ALA A 45 13.79 41.14 3.69
CA ALA A 45 14.41 41.13 5.02
C ALA A 45 15.10 39.77 5.20
N CYS A 46 16.43 39.81 5.28
CA CYS A 46 17.31 38.66 5.32
C CYS A 46 17.10 37.79 6.57
N ALA A 47 16.64 36.55 6.38
CA ALA A 47 17.09 35.37 7.13
C ALA A 47 16.65 34.12 6.35
N SER A 48 17.53 33.14 6.31
CA SER A 48 17.59 31.97 5.45
C SER A 48 16.31 31.13 5.37
N ASP A 49 16.06 30.61 4.17
CA ASP A 49 15.06 29.63 3.77
C ASP A 49 14.64 28.65 4.88
N ALA A 50 13.39 28.76 5.29
CA ALA A 50 12.63 27.63 5.78
C ALA A 50 11.32 27.65 5.01
N ASP A 51 11.22 26.74 4.04
CA ASP A 51 9.94 26.18 3.61
C ASP A 51 9.08 26.07 4.87
N ALA A 52 8.01 26.88 4.97
CA ALA A 52 7.00 26.65 5.99
C ALA A 52 6.19 25.44 5.51
N GLY A 53 6.87 24.29 5.39
CA GLY A 53 6.24 23.00 5.26
C GLY A 53 5.26 22.90 6.42
N VAL A 54 3.99 22.69 6.10
CA VAL A 54 3.00 22.35 7.11
C VAL A 54 3.57 21.15 7.85
N ASP A 55 3.89 21.31 9.14
CA ASP A 55 4.36 20.20 9.95
C ASP A 55 3.23 19.17 9.97
N PRO A 56 3.39 18.01 9.32
CA PRO A 56 2.33 17.02 9.29
C PRO A 56 2.03 16.53 10.71
N SER A 57 2.94 16.67 11.67
CA SER A 57 2.74 16.28 13.07
C SER A 57 1.70 17.16 13.80
N ALA A 58 1.32 18.31 13.23
CA ALA A 58 0.37 19.26 13.82
C ALA A 58 -1.05 19.16 13.23
N ALA A 59 -1.27 18.37 12.17
CA ALA A 59 -2.61 18.18 11.62
C ALA A 59 -3.35 17.06 12.36
N ASP A 60 -4.68 17.15 12.41
CA ASP A 60 -5.51 16.12 13.02
C ASP A 60 -5.26 14.73 12.39
N TRP A 61 -5.31 13.69 13.23
CA TRP A 61 -5.26 12.31 12.78
C TRP A 61 -6.50 11.98 11.93
N PRO A 62 -6.35 11.20 10.84
CA PRO A 62 -7.49 10.80 10.01
C PRO A 62 -8.50 10.00 10.84
N ALA A 63 -9.79 10.23 10.59
CA ALA A 63 -10.83 9.48 11.29
C ALA A 63 -10.92 8.06 10.72
N ALA A 64 -10.84 7.07 11.60
CA ALA A 64 -11.18 5.70 11.22
C ALA A 64 -12.69 5.57 10.96
N VAL A 65 -13.06 4.62 10.12
CA VAL A 65 -14.45 4.32 9.79
C VAL A 65 -14.83 2.93 10.29
N SER A 66 -16.09 2.77 10.69
CA SER A 66 -16.64 1.43 10.85
C SER A 66 -16.87 0.81 9.46
N PRO A 67 -16.58 -0.49 9.26
CA PRO A 67 -16.84 -1.12 7.98
C PRO A 67 -18.33 -1.08 7.59
N ALA A 68 -19.24 -1.03 8.57
CA ALA A 68 -20.68 -0.89 8.34
C ALA A 68 -21.09 0.49 7.78
N GLU A 69 -20.23 1.50 7.92
CA GLU A 69 -20.46 2.88 7.46
C GLU A 69 -19.78 3.16 6.12
N ALA A 70 -18.97 2.24 5.61
CA ALA A 70 -18.25 2.41 4.37
C ALA A 70 -19.15 2.15 3.15
N ASP A 71 -19.23 3.14 2.25
CA ASP A 71 -19.86 2.99 0.94
C ASP A 71 -18.85 2.42 -0.06
N GLY A 72 -18.62 1.11 -0.03
CA GLY A 72 -17.77 0.40 -1.00
C GLY A 72 -16.47 -0.14 -0.40
N ASP A 73 -15.37 0.00 -1.14
CA ASP A 73 -14.06 -0.51 -0.70
C ASP A 73 -13.53 0.32 0.48
N VAL A 74 -12.99 -0.37 1.48
CA VAL A 74 -12.25 0.24 2.60
C VAL A 74 -10.76 0.07 2.42
N TRP A 75 -9.99 0.98 3.02
CA TRP A 75 -8.54 0.92 3.08
C TRP A 75 -8.12 0.54 4.50
N ALA A 76 -7.56 -0.66 4.66
CA ALA A 76 -7.09 -1.16 5.94
C ALA A 76 -5.57 -0.97 6.05
N VAL A 77 -5.13 -0.33 7.12
CA VAL A 77 -3.71 -0.27 7.51
C VAL A 77 -3.49 -1.30 8.62
N TRP A 78 -2.84 -2.41 8.30
CA TRP A 78 -2.55 -3.48 9.26
C TRP A 78 -1.28 -3.17 10.04
N THR A 79 -1.40 -2.99 11.35
CA THR A 79 -0.30 -2.53 12.21
C THR A 79 0.29 -3.64 13.08
N ALA A 80 -0.42 -4.75 13.26
CA ALA A 80 0.14 -5.96 13.84
C ALA A 80 -0.55 -7.21 13.29
N VAL A 81 0.22 -8.31 13.20
CA VAL A 81 -0.25 -9.61 12.75
C VAL A 81 0.39 -10.70 13.60
N ASP A 82 -0.42 -11.66 14.04
CA ASP A 82 0.03 -12.85 14.77
C ASP A 82 -0.78 -14.09 14.34
N ALA A 83 -0.44 -15.27 14.87
CA ALA A 83 -1.18 -16.50 14.65
C ALA A 83 -2.36 -16.69 15.64
N SER A 84 -2.51 -15.79 16.62
CA SER A 84 -3.57 -15.87 17.63
C SER A 84 -4.05 -14.49 18.05
N ALA A 85 -5.37 -14.34 18.24
CA ALA A 85 -5.98 -13.13 18.79
C ALA A 85 -5.52 -12.81 20.23
N ASP A 86 -5.11 -13.83 20.99
CA ASP A 86 -4.65 -13.69 22.38
C ASP A 86 -3.16 -13.32 22.49
N ALA A 87 -2.47 -13.09 21.37
CA ALA A 87 -1.06 -12.76 21.39
C ALA A 87 -0.82 -11.41 22.09
N GLU A 88 0.16 -11.39 23.01
CA GLU A 88 0.52 -10.19 23.79
C GLU A 88 0.87 -9.00 22.87
N ALA A 89 1.46 -9.28 21.71
CA ALA A 89 1.78 -8.28 20.71
C ALA A 89 0.53 -7.59 20.15
N LEU A 90 -0.54 -8.33 19.85
CA LEU A 90 -1.80 -7.75 19.36
C LEU A 90 -2.50 -6.93 20.46
N ALA A 91 -2.50 -7.43 21.70
CA ALA A 91 -3.07 -6.70 22.83
C ALA A 91 -2.33 -5.38 23.12
N ALA A 92 -0.99 -5.39 23.02
CA ALA A 92 -0.18 -4.18 23.15
C ALA A 92 -0.45 -3.18 22.02
N GLU A 93 -0.66 -3.67 20.80
CA GLU A 93 -0.98 -2.82 19.65
C GLU A 93 -2.36 -2.18 19.77
N VAL A 94 -3.39 -2.94 20.15
CA VAL A 94 -4.74 -2.39 20.43
C VAL A 94 -4.66 -1.28 21.48
N ALA A 95 -3.95 -1.52 22.58
CA ALA A 95 -3.79 -0.51 23.65
C ALA A 95 -3.03 0.75 23.17
N ARG A 96 -2.13 0.63 22.19
CA ARG A 96 -1.40 1.75 21.59
C ARG A 96 -2.31 2.58 20.67
N LEU A 97 -3.16 1.93 19.89
CA LEU A 97 -4.12 2.59 19.00
C LEU A 97 -5.26 3.24 19.78
N ASP A 98 -5.71 2.65 20.88
CA ASP A 98 -6.69 3.26 21.81
C ASP A 98 -6.17 4.58 22.40
N GLN A 99 -4.89 4.65 22.78
CA GLN A 99 -4.26 5.90 23.25
C GLN A 99 -4.23 7.01 22.17
N GLN A 100 -4.36 6.65 20.89
CA GLN A 100 -4.46 7.57 19.77
C GLN A 100 -5.91 7.87 19.38
N GLY A 101 -6.89 7.26 20.06
CA GLY A 101 -8.31 7.46 19.83
C GLY A 101 -8.92 6.52 18.78
N TYR A 102 -8.21 5.46 18.38
CA TYR A 102 -8.75 4.43 17.49
C TYR A 102 -9.29 3.26 18.28
N ASP A 103 -10.59 2.98 18.11
CA ASP A 103 -11.25 1.80 18.67
C ASP A 103 -11.12 0.65 17.68
N VAL A 104 -10.22 -0.29 17.99
CA VAL A 104 -9.90 -1.44 17.14
C VAL A 104 -9.84 -2.72 17.95
N GLU A 105 -10.08 -3.84 17.28
CA GLU A 105 -9.97 -5.18 17.85
C GLU A 105 -9.20 -6.12 16.91
N PRO A 106 -8.61 -7.22 17.40
CA PRO A 106 -8.05 -8.24 16.54
C PRO A 106 -9.14 -8.88 15.68
N VAL A 107 -8.93 -8.90 14.37
CA VAL A 107 -9.90 -9.41 13.38
C VAL A 107 -9.24 -10.43 12.45
N ASP A 108 -10.08 -11.26 11.83
CA ASP A 108 -9.66 -12.13 10.74
C ASP A 108 -9.47 -11.28 9.46
N PRO A 109 -8.26 -11.21 8.88
CA PRO A 109 -8.05 -10.50 7.63
C PRO A 109 -8.89 -11.01 6.46
N ALA A 110 -9.43 -12.23 6.52
CA ALA A 110 -10.36 -12.75 5.51
C ALA A 110 -11.68 -11.95 5.46
N CYS A 111 -11.97 -11.11 6.46
CA CYS A 111 -13.09 -10.17 6.42
C CYS A 111 -12.96 -9.13 5.31
N GLN A 112 -11.74 -8.81 4.86
CA GLN A 112 -11.48 -7.96 3.72
C GLN A 112 -11.02 -8.79 2.52
N GLU A 113 -11.57 -8.50 1.34
CA GLU A 113 -11.15 -9.16 0.11
C GLU A 113 -9.63 -9.03 -0.13
N GLY A 114 -8.93 -10.16 -0.23
CA GLY A 114 -7.51 -10.24 -0.58
C GLY A 114 -6.52 -9.97 0.56
N ALA A 115 -6.97 -9.52 1.74
CA ALA A 115 -6.06 -9.19 2.83
C ALA A 115 -5.44 -10.44 3.48
N HIS A 116 -6.21 -11.52 3.64
CA HIS A 116 -5.71 -12.79 4.17
C HIS A 116 -4.53 -13.33 3.34
N GLU A 117 -4.70 -13.47 2.02
CA GLU A 117 -3.66 -14.03 1.16
C GLU A 117 -2.40 -13.18 1.16
N GLN A 118 -2.57 -11.85 1.21
CA GLN A 118 -1.44 -10.92 1.25
C GLN A 118 -0.68 -11.02 2.59
N LEU A 119 -1.37 -10.97 3.73
CA LEU A 119 -0.74 -11.04 5.05
C LEU A 119 -0.12 -12.42 5.29
N ALA A 120 -0.76 -13.49 4.85
CA ALA A 120 -0.19 -14.83 4.94
C ALA A 120 1.10 -14.97 4.12
N ALA A 121 1.15 -14.37 2.92
CA ALA A 121 2.35 -14.37 2.09
C ALA A 121 3.50 -13.53 2.69
N LEU A 122 3.18 -12.42 3.36
CA LEU A 122 4.18 -11.54 3.98
C LEU A 122 4.74 -12.09 5.28
N THR A 123 3.89 -12.65 6.14
CA THR A 123 4.25 -13.10 7.50
C THR A 123 4.63 -14.58 7.56
N GLY A 124 4.20 -15.39 6.58
CA GLY A 124 4.32 -16.84 6.62
C GLY A 124 3.31 -17.52 7.55
N ILE A 125 2.34 -16.78 8.09
CA ILE A 125 1.28 -17.30 8.96
C ILE A 125 0.09 -17.70 8.09
N ALA A 126 -0.30 -18.98 8.11
CA ALA A 126 -1.35 -19.48 7.23
C ALA A 126 -2.76 -18.97 7.59
N GLU A 127 -3.02 -18.75 8.88
CA GLU A 127 -4.27 -18.19 9.39
C GLU A 127 -3.93 -17.01 10.30
N PRO A 128 -3.61 -15.85 9.73
CA PRO A 128 -3.23 -14.68 10.51
C PRO A 128 -4.46 -14.07 11.22
N VAL A 129 -4.24 -13.54 12.41
CA VAL A 129 -5.12 -12.56 13.07
C VAL A 129 -4.39 -11.24 13.07
N ALA A 130 -5.09 -10.16 12.70
CA ALA A 130 -4.47 -8.85 12.56
C ALA A 130 -5.22 -7.76 13.31
N VAL A 131 -4.50 -6.71 13.66
CA VAL A 131 -5.06 -5.43 14.11
C VAL A 131 -4.86 -4.45 12.97
N GLY A 132 -5.94 -3.80 12.54
CA GLY A 132 -5.89 -2.82 11.47
C GLY A 132 -6.86 -1.68 11.67
N VAL A 133 -6.48 -0.50 11.19
CA VAL A 133 -7.31 0.70 11.19
C VAL A 133 -7.92 0.87 9.79
N LEU A 134 -9.24 1.07 9.73
CA LEU A 134 -9.97 1.20 8.46
C LEU A 134 -10.25 2.65 8.12
N PHE A 135 -10.05 3.00 6.86
CA PHE A 135 -10.28 4.33 6.31
C PHE A 135 -11.16 4.27 5.07
N ALA A 136 -11.92 5.34 4.83
CA ALA A 136 -12.78 5.48 3.65
C ALA A 136 -11.99 5.80 2.36
N SER A 137 -10.72 6.19 2.48
CA SER A 137 -9.92 6.61 1.33
C SER A 137 -8.46 6.17 1.45
N GLU A 138 -7.80 6.01 0.30
CA GLU A 138 -6.36 5.73 0.20
C GLU A 138 -5.54 6.88 0.80
N GLU A 139 -6.01 8.12 0.66
CA GLU A 139 -5.32 9.31 1.15
C GLU A 139 -5.26 9.30 2.68
N ASP A 140 -6.37 9.01 3.35
CA ASP A 140 -6.42 8.91 4.81
C ASP A 140 -5.56 7.76 5.33
N ALA A 141 -5.63 6.59 4.68
CA ALA A 141 -4.79 5.44 5.02
C ALA A 141 -3.29 5.76 4.84
N GLY A 142 -2.92 6.47 3.77
CA GLY A 142 -1.55 6.90 3.52
C GLY A 142 -1.06 7.96 4.52
N VAL A 143 -1.94 8.87 4.96
CA VAL A 143 -1.63 9.83 6.02
C VAL A 143 -1.39 9.11 7.36
N PHE A 144 -2.24 8.13 7.69
CA PHE A 144 -2.04 7.29 8.87
C PHE A 144 -0.72 6.52 8.79
N ASP A 145 -0.48 5.78 7.70
CA ASP A 145 0.74 4.98 7.48
C ASP A 145 2.03 5.83 7.57
N THR A 146 2.00 7.06 7.07
CA THR A 146 3.17 7.96 7.13
C THR A 146 3.42 8.50 8.54
N ARG A 147 2.38 8.66 9.35
CA ARG A 147 2.47 9.25 10.70
C ARG A 147 2.60 8.23 11.81
N ASP A 148 2.09 7.02 11.60
CA ASP A 148 2.11 5.97 12.60
C ASP A 148 3.58 5.61 12.92
N GLU A 149 3.97 5.85 14.17
CA GLU A 149 5.31 5.47 14.66
C GLU A 149 5.42 3.95 14.92
N GLY A 150 4.30 3.23 14.74
CA GLY A 150 4.21 1.78 14.78
C GLY A 150 4.87 1.10 13.58
N THR A 151 4.67 -0.22 13.49
CA THR A 151 5.12 -0.99 12.34
C THR A 151 3.91 -1.28 11.44
N THR A 152 3.73 -0.52 10.37
CA THR A 152 2.79 -0.96 9.33
C THR A 152 3.30 -2.24 8.69
N VAL A 153 2.50 -3.28 8.78
CA VAL A 153 2.75 -4.56 8.11
C VAL A 153 2.33 -4.47 6.64
N SER A 154 1.16 -3.91 6.37
CA SER A 154 0.66 -3.69 5.02
C SER A 154 -0.51 -2.73 4.96
N VAL A 155 -0.80 -2.23 3.75
CA VAL A 155 -2.02 -1.48 3.42
C VAL A 155 -2.76 -2.24 2.33
N THR A 156 -4.03 -2.56 2.58
CA THR A 156 -4.91 -3.28 1.65
C THR A 156 -6.16 -2.48 1.35
N SER A 157 -6.67 -2.63 0.13
CA SER A 157 -7.99 -2.14 -0.25
C SER A 157 -8.88 -3.29 -0.70
N GLY A 158 -10.17 -3.16 -0.44
CA GLY A 158 -11.18 -4.14 -0.85
C GLY A 158 -12.46 -4.02 -0.06
N ALA A 159 -13.48 -4.74 -0.53
CA ALA A 159 -14.76 -4.83 0.15
C ALA A 159 -14.62 -5.54 1.49
N TRP A 160 -15.34 -5.03 2.49
CA TRP A 160 -15.48 -5.66 3.79
C TRP A 160 -16.73 -6.55 3.82
N THR A 161 -16.60 -7.77 4.36
CA THR A 161 -17.64 -8.82 4.26
C THR A 161 -18.08 -9.39 5.60
N CYS A 162 -17.39 -9.02 6.67
CA CYS A 162 -17.85 -9.15 8.05
C CYS A 162 -18.53 -7.83 8.49
#